data_AF-A0A8J8JQ77-F1
#
_entry.id   AF-A0A8J8JQ77-F1
#
_cell.length_a   1.000
_cell.length_b   1.000
_cell.length_c   1.000
_cell.angle_alpha   90.00
_cell.angle_beta   90.00
_cell.angle_gamma   90.00
#
_symmetry.space_group_name_H-M   'P 1'
#
loop_
_entity.id
_entity.type
_entity.pdbx_description
1 polymer ?
#
loop_
_entity_poly.entity_id
_entity_poly.type
_entity_poly.pdbx_seq_one_letter_code
_entity_poly.pdbx_strand_id
1 'polypeptide(L)'
;MTTQESLIRSTTLQVEVPDFLQDTIANIIAFIPAIIGAVIILLIGWVLGRIFGGITTRVLEKIGLSDHARRTPLENGPDTEGSIASAIGTLVAYIVYFYAALAAADVLGIEILSESLSEIGAFLPVIFSAAVILVIGFIIGQRLGDIVAEIVRGFGLRTYIRGTPLENVTTSAGGIGTAAGKLVEYAVYFFALLTAADTLGITALSQLLNDFAAFVPALIGGLLVLVVGVFIADALEDIVASVDASRLTTLAGIGVKLLIYYITITIALDTIGFSTAVLTTLFTAAVTAFFGALGVALALAIAIGVGWGSKDYVAENIDDWMANVRRSISELGKETDTRSTDDYGSSDPTSD
;
A
#
# COMPACT_ATOMS: atom_id res chain seq x y z
N MET A 1 26.85 -103.59 -23.48
CA MET A 1 26.41 -103.15 -22.14
C MET A 1 27.41 -102.10 -21.67
N THR A 2 26.97 -100.84 -21.50
CA THR A 2 27.63 -99.63 -20.91
C THR A 2 27.55 -98.40 -21.81
N THR A 3 26.34 -97.91 -22.10
CA THR A 3 26.15 -96.54 -22.63
C THR A 3 24.71 -96.07 -22.38
N GLN A 4 24.29 -95.90 -21.12
CA GLN A 4 23.03 -95.19 -20.84
C GLN A 4 22.89 -94.55 -19.45
N GLU A 5 23.93 -94.53 -18.62
CA GLU A 5 23.84 -93.96 -17.26
C GLU A 5 24.25 -92.48 -17.17
N SER A 6 24.67 -91.82 -18.25
CA SER A 6 25.19 -90.45 -18.18
C SER A 6 24.16 -89.33 -18.42
N LEU A 7 22.86 -89.63 -18.56
CA LEU A 7 21.84 -88.61 -18.91
C LEU A 7 20.89 -88.21 -17.76
N ILE A 8 21.03 -88.76 -16.55
CA ILE A 8 20.07 -88.51 -15.46
C ILE A 8 20.64 -87.56 -14.37
N ARG A 9 21.88 -87.07 -14.48
CA ARG A 9 22.58 -86.44 -13.35
C ARG A 9 22.65 -84.91 -13.30
N SER A 10 21.94 -84.15 -14.13
CA SER A 10 22.09 -82.68 -14.07
C SER A 10 20.85 -81.86 -14.43
N THR A 11 19.66 -82.31 -14.05
CA THR A 11 18.50 -81.42 -13.95
C THR A 11 18.15 -81.19 -12.49
N THR A 12 19.14 -80.80 -11.68
CA THR A 12 18.84 -79.97 -10.52
C THR A 12 18.27 -78.68 -11.08
N LEU A 13 16.94 -78.54 -11.08
CA LEU A 13 16.26 -77.26 -11.21
C LEU A 13 16.81 -76.38 -10.09
N GLN A 14 17.90 -75.65 -10.37
CA GLN A 14 18.24 -74.47 -9.60
C GLN A 14 17.05 -73.55 -9.76
N VAL A 15 16.17 -73.57 -8.77
CA VAL A 15 15.15 -72.53 -8.60
C VAL A 15 15.97 -71.28 -8.33
N GLU A 16 16.35 -70.60 -9.40
CA GLU A 16 17.03 -69.33 -9.39
C GLU A 16 16.02 -68.36 -8.83
N VAL A 17 16.08 -68.15 -7.51
CA VAL A 17 15.23 -67.20 -6.82
C VAL A 17 15.47 -65.86 -7.50
N PRO A 18 14.47 -65.27 -8.16
CA PRO A 18 14.65 -64.04 -8.88
C PRO A 18 15.24 -62.97 -7.95
N ASP A 19 16.19 -62.19 -8.44
CA ASP A 19 16.92 -61.20 -7.65
C ASP A 19 15.99 -60.26 -6.86
N PHE A 20 14.81 -59.93 -7.42
CA PHE A 20 13.79 -59.12 -6.74
C PHE A 20 13.29 -59.71 -5.41
N LEU A 21 13.22 -61.04 -5.27
CA LEU A 21 12.84 -61.69 -4.01
C LEU A 21 13.98 -61.66 -3.00
N GLN A 22 15.22 -61.81 -3.46
CA GLN A 22 16.39 -61.73 -2.59
C GLN A 22 16.52 -60.31 -2.01
N ASP A 23 16.33 -59.29 -2.84
CA ASP A 23 16.33 -57.88 -2.43
C ASP A 23 15.18 -57.56 -1.46
N THR A 24 13.98 -58.08 -1.74
CA THR A 24 12.81 -57.88 -0.86
C THR A 24 13.03 -58.51 0.52
N ILE A 25 13.57 -59.73 0.59
CA ILE A 25 13.86 -60.40 1.86
C ILE A 25 14.98 -59.68 2.62
N ALA A 26 16.04 -59.25 1.93
CA ALA A 26 17.12 -58.48 2.54
C ALA A 26 16.61 -57.16 3.14
N ASN A 27 15.74 -56.44 2.41
CA ASN A 27 15.13 -55.20 2.89
C ASN A 27 14.23 -55.44 4.11
N ILE A 28 13.45 -56.52 4.15
CA ILE A 28 12.61 -56.86 5.32
C ILE A 28 13.48 -57.14 6.57
N ILE A 29 14.61 -57.84 6.40
CA ILE A 29 15.52 -58.14 7.51
C ILE A 29 16.20 -56.86 8.01
N ALA A 30 16.62 -55.98 7.10
CA ALA A 30 17.20 -54.67 7.43
C ALA A 30 16.19 -53.72 8.09
N PHE A 31 14.89 -53.90 7.83
CA PHE A 31 13.82 -53.09 8.41
C PHE A 31 13.62 -53.33 9.91
N ILE A 32 13.93 -54.53 10.43
CA ILE A 32 13.74 -54.84 11.86
C ILE A 32 14.62 -53.96 12.77
N PRO A 33 15.95 -53.86 12.56
CA PRO A 33 16.79 -52.91 13.31
C PRO A 33 16.34 -51.45 13.14
N ALA A 34 15.93 -51.06 11.92
CA ALA A 34 15.47 -49.72 11.64
C ALA A 34 14.22 -49.33 12.44
N ILE A 35 13.23 -50.23 12.56
CA ILE A 35 12.05 -50.02 13.40
C ILE A 35 12.44 -49.77 14.86
N ILE A 36 13.37 -50.57 15.41
CA ILE A 36 13.81 -50.41 16.79
C ILE A 36 14.47 -49.04 16.98
N GLY A 37 15.35 -48.64 16.06
CA GLY A 37 15.98 -47.32 16.07
C GLY A 37 14.95 -46.19 16.03
N ALA A 38 13.98 -46.27 15.12
CA ALA A 38 12.89 -45.31 14.99
C ALA A 38 12.02 -45.19 16.25
N VAL A 39 11.67 -46.32 16.88
CA VAL A 39 10.91 -46.34 18.14
C VAL A 39 11.68 -45.67 19.27
N ILE A 40 12.98 -45.94 19.39
CA ILE A 40 13.84 -45.28 20.40
C ILE A 40 13.88 -43.77 20.18
N ILE A 41 14.06 -43.32 18.93
CA ILE A 41 14.07 -41.90 18.57
C ILE A 41 12.74 -41.23 18.91
N LEU A 42 11.61 -41.86 18.57
CA LEU A 42 10.28 -41.33 18.89
C LEU A 42 10.06 -41.21 20.40
N LEU A 43 10.48 -42.20 21.18
CA LEU A 43 10.38 -42.15 22.64
C LEU A 43 11.21 -40.99 23.22
N ILE A 44 12.44 -40.82 22.75
CA ILE A 44 13.31 -39.70 23.16
C ILE A 44 12.66 -38.36 22.78
N GLY A 45 12.20 -38.23 21.55
CA GLY A 45 11.53 -37.04 21.05
C GLY A 45 10.27 -36.67 21.83
N TRP A 46 9.46 -37.66 22.20
CA TRP A 46 8.27 -37.48 23.02
C TRP A 46 8.62 -36.92 24.42
N VAL A 47 9.66 -37.46 25.06
CA VAL A 47 10.14 -36.95 26.36
C VAL A 47 10.69 -35.53 26.20
N LEU A 48 11.56 -35.29 25.21
CA LEU A 48 12.16 -33.98 24.98
C LEU A 48 11.10 -32.92 24.67
N GLY A 49 10.14 -33.19 23.80
CA GLY A 49 9.11 -32.22 23.44
C GLY A 49 8.26 -31.81 24.65
N ARG A 50 7.95 -32.75 25.55
CA ARG A 50 7.22 -32.42 26.78
C ARG A 50 8.05 -31.59 27.75
N ILE A 51 9.35 -31.81 27.82
CA ILE A 51 10.27 -31.01 28.64
C ILE A 51 10.39 -29.60 28.05
N PHE A 52 10.75 -29.47 26.77
CA PHE A 52 10.94 -28.17 26.11
C PHE A 52 9.66 -27.34 26.09
N GLY A 53 8.52 -27.94 25.72
CA GLY A 53 7.23 -27.24 25.74
C GLY A 53 6.88 -26.73 27.13
N GLY A 54 7.06 -27.57 28.16
CA GLY A 54 6.82 -27.18 29.55
C GLY A 54 7.77 -26.08 30.07
N ILE A 55 9.04 -26.09 29.66
CA ILE A 55 9.99 -25.02 29.98
C ILE A 55 9.54 -23.71 29.31
N THR A 56 9.21 -23.74 28.03
CA THR A 56 8.75 -22.57 27.27
C THR A 56 7.50 -21.96 27.90
N THR A 57 6.48 -22.76 28.19
CA THR A 57 5.25 -22.27 28.85
C THR A 57 5.56 -21.54 30.15
N ARG A 58 6.38 -22.14 31.02
CA ARG A 58 6.74 -21.53 32.31
C ARG A 58 7.54 -20.23 32.16
N VAL A 59 8.42 -20.15 31.17
CA VAL A 59 9.19 -18.93 30.89
C VAL A 59 8.25 -17.83 30.40
N LEU A 60 7.33 -18.15 29.48
CA LEU A 60 6.36 -17.18 28.94
C LEU A 60 5.33 -16.71 29.98
N GLU A 61 4.87 -17.61 30.84
CA GLU A 61 4.00 -17.26 31.97
C GLU A 61 4.71 -16.31 32.94
N LYS A 62 5.98 -16.56 33.27
CA LYS A 62 6.79 -15.66 34.10
C LYS A 62 7.00 -14.28 33.48
N ILE A 63 7.00 -14.19 32.16
CA ILE A 63 7.13 -12.91 31.44
C ILE A 63 5.82 -12.11 31.49
N GLY A 64 4.70 -12.71 31.91
CA GLY A 64 3.42 -12.03 32.11
C GLY A 64 2.48 -12.06 30.91
N LEU A 65 2.66 -12.98 29.96
CA LEU A 65 1.73 -13.12 28.82
C LEU A 65 0.29 -13.53 29.23
N SER A 66 0.09 -14.01 30.45
CA SER A 66 -1.19 -14.55 30.94
C SER A 66 -2.27 -13.50 31.25
N ASP A 67 -1.89 -12.26 31.58
CA ASP A 67 -2.87 -11.27 32.05
C ASP A 67 -3.54 -10.46 30.93
N HIS A 68 -3.05 -10.57 29.69
CA HIS A 68 -3.44 -9.68 28.60
C HIS A 68 -4.42 -10.25 27.57
N ALA A 69 -4.67 -11.57 27.55
CA ALA A 69 -5.81 -12.13 26.80
C ALA A 69 -7.16 -11.70 27.39
N ARG A 70 -7.19 -11.17 28.62
CA ARG A 70 -8.40 -10.71 29.32
C ARG A 70 -8.95 -9.36 28.82
N ARG A 71 -8.25 -8.64 27.94
CA ARG A 71 -8.66 -7.29 27.46
C ARG A 71 -9.07 -7.24 25.99
N THR A 72 -9.06 -8.38 25.30
CA THR A 72 -9.61 -8.47 23.94
C THR A 72 -11.07 -8.93 23.99
N PRO A 73 -11.93 -8.52 23.03
CA PRO A 73 -13.35 -8.93 22.98
C PRO A 73 -13.62 -10.44 22.81
N LEU A 74 -12.60 -11.29 22.91
CA LEU A 74 -12.70 -12.75 22.79
C LEU A 74 -13.14 -13.42 24.11
N GLU A 75 -13.73 -12.64 25.01
CA GLU A 75 -14.07 -12.94 26.41
C GLU A 75 -15.12 -14.06 26.61
N ASN A 76 -15.78 -14.53 25.56
CA ASN A 76 -16.89 -15.50 25.68
C ASN A 76 -16.50 -16.96 25.41
N GLY A 77 -15.22 -17.29 25.33
CA GLY A 77 -14.74 -18.68 25.28
C GLY A 77 -14.55 -19.27 26.69
N PRO A 78 -14.86 -20.55 26.95
CA PRO A 78 -14.66 -21.17 28.27
C PRO A 78 -13.17 -21.09 28.66
N ASP A 79 -12.88 -20.55 29.84
CA ASP A 79 -11.62 -20.67 30.58
C ASP A 79 -10.32 -20.51 29.75
N THR A 80 -10.13 -19.35 29.12
CA THR A 80 -8.87 -18.99 28.44
C THR A 80 -7.88 -18.32 29.42
N GLU A 81 -7.76 -18.83 30.64
CA GLU A 81 -6.69 -18.43 31.56
C GLU A 81 -5.40 -19.19 31.17
N GLY A 82 -4.45 -18.51 30.51
CA GLY A 82 -3.13 -19.09 30.17
C GLY A 82 -2.95 -19.62 28.75
N SER A 83 -3.92 -19.41 27.84
CA SER A 83 -3.91 -20.05 26.52
C SER A 83 -2.71 -19.66 25.63
N ILE A 84 -2.23 -18.41 25.63
CA ILE A 84 -1.16 -18.03 24.67
C ILE A 84 0.19 -18.67 25.04
N ALA A 85 0.60 -18.60 26.31
CA ALA A 85 1.84 -19.21 26.77
C ALA A 85 1.78 -20.74 26.68
N SER A 86 0.63 -21.33 26.99
CA SER A 86 0.40 -22.76 26.79
C SER A 86 0.41 -23.11 25.30
N ALA A 87 -0.22 -22.33 24.42
CA ALA A 87 -0.27 -22.58 22.98
C ALA A 87 1.13 -22.53 22.36
N ILE A 88 1.97 -21.57 22.76
CA ILE A 88 3.36 -21.50 22.30
C ILE A 88 4.18 -22.67 22.83
N GLY A 89 4.01 -23.05 24.10
CA GLY A 89 4.70 -24.23 24.64
C GLY A 89 4.24 -25.53 23.97
N THR A 90 2.95 -25.66 23.68
CA THR A 90 2.39 -26.76 22.88
C THR A 90 2.97 -26.75 21.48
N LEU A 91 3.05 -25.59 20.81
CA LEU A 91 3.67 -25.46 19.50
C LEU A 91 5.13 -25.94 19.52
N VAL A 92 5.93 -25.51 20.50
CA VAL A 92 7.31 -25.96 20.68
C VAL A 92 7.39 -27.47 20.88
N ALA A 93 6.50 -28.05 21.70
CA ALA A 93 6.46 -29.50 21.88
C ALA A 93 6.17 -30.24 20.56
N TYR A 94 5.21 -29.75 19.77
CA TYR A 94 4.88 -30.32 18.47
C TYR A 94 6.02 -30.18 17.45
N ILE A 95 6.78 -29.08 17.47
CA ILE A 95 7.99 -28.93 16.65
C ILE A 95 9.00 -30.03 16.99
N VAL A 96 9.24 -30.28 18.29
CA VAL A 96 10.16 -31.34 18.73
C VAL A 96 9.64 -32.72 18.34
N TYR A 97 8.35 -32.98 18.47
CA TYR A 97 7.74 -34.23 18.01
C TYR A 97 7.87 -34.42 16.50
N PHE A 98 7.71 -33.34 15.73
CA PHE A 98 7.89 -33.37 14.29
C PHE A 98 9.33 -33.72 13.91
N TYR A 99 10.33 -33.07 14.51
CA TYR A 99 11.73 -33.42 14.25
C TYR A 99 12.09 -34.84 14.68
N ALA A 100 11.51 -35.33 15.77
CA ALA A 100 11.67 -36.72 16.17
C ALA A 100 11.04 -37.70 15.17
N ALA A 101 9.86 -37.36 14.63
CA ALA A 101 9.21 -38.14 13.58
C ALA A 101 10.02 -38.11 12.27
N LEU A 102 10.59 -36.97 11.89
CA LEU A 102 11.49 -36.83 10.75
C LEU A 102 12.73 -37.71 10.92
N ALA A 103 13.40 -37.64 12.08
CA ALA A 103 14.56 -38.48 12.37
C ALA A 103 14.22 -39.99 12.40
N ALA A 104 13.03 -40.35 12.87
CA ALA A 104 12.55 -41.72 12.82
C ALA A 104 12.25 -42.19 11.38
N ALA A 105 11.67 -41.33 10.54
CA ALA A 105 11.42 -41.62 9.12
C ALA A 105 12.72 -41.80 8.32
N ASP A 106 13.74 -40.99 8.62
CA ASP A 106 15.09 -41.10 8.07
C ASP A 106 15.73 -42.45 8.41
N VAL A 107 15.66 -42.86 9.69
CA VAL A 107 16.15 -44.19 10.13
C VAL A 107 15.38 -45.34 9.49
N LEU A 108 14.09 -45.18 9.21
CA LEU A 108 13.28 -46.17 8.49
C LEU A 108 13.62 -46.26 7.00
N GLY A 109 14.40 -45.32 6.45
CA GLY A 109 14.82 -45.31 5.05
C GLY A 109 13.70 -44.98 4.07
N ILE A 110 12.64 -44.28 4.50
CA ILE A 110 11.52 -43.91 3.61
C ILE A 110 11.82 -42.56 2.95
N GLU A 111 12.66 -42.59 1.92
CA GLU A 111 13.26 -41.42 1.28
C GLU A 111 12.23 -40.36 0.82
N ILE A 112 11.13 -40.79 0.20
CA ILE A 112 10.04 -39.90 -0.26
C ILE A 112 9.38 -39.14 0.91
N LEU A 113 9.19 -39.82 2.05
CA LEU A 113 8.59 -39.20 3.23
C LEU A 113 9.59 -38.26 3.90
N SER A 114 10.87 -38.66 3.97
CA SER A 114 11.93 -37.83 4.56
C SER A 114 12.13 -36.53 3.80
N GLU A 115 12.15 -36.55 2.46
CA GLU A 115 12.30 -35.35 1.65
C GLU A 115 11.12 -34.38 1.85
N SER A 116 9.89 -34.88 1.75
CA SER A 116 8.67 -34.07 1.94
C SER A 116 8.56 -33.50 3.36
N LEU A 117 8.90 -34.30 4.38
CA LEU A 117 8.87 -33.85 5.77
C LEU A 117 10.03 -32.90 6.09
N SER A 118 11.17 -33.01 5.39
CA SER A 118 12.31 -32.11 5.56
C SER A 118 11.96 -30.68 5.12
N GLU A 119 11.28 -30.53 3.98
CA GLU A 119 10.77 -29.23 3.52
C GLU A 119 9.84 -28.59 4.55
N ILE A 120 8.87 -29.34 5.08
CA ILE A 120 7.96 -28.89 6.14
C ILE A 120 8.75 -28.55 7.41
N GLY A 121 9.74 -29.37 7.75
CA GLY A 121 10.64 -29.18 8.88
C GLY A 121 11.42 -27.88 8.81
N ALA A 122 11.78 -27.41 7.61
CA ALA A 122 12.49 -26.15 7.42
C ALA A 122 11.62 -24.91 7.72
N PHE A 123 10.28 -25.02 7.66
CA PHE A 123 9.38 -23.93 8.03
C PHE A 123 9.21 -23.78 9.56
N LEU A 124 9.45 -24.84 10.34
CA LEU A 124 9.22 -24.81 11.80
C LEU A 124 10.08 -23.77 12.54
N PRO A 125 11.40 -23.64 12.29
CA PRO A 125 12.23 -22.61 12.91
C PRO A 125 11.80 -21.20 12.52
N VAL A 126 11.30 -21.02 11.29
CA VAL A 126 10.83 -19.73 10.78
C VAL A 126 9.55 -19.31 11.50
N ILE A 127 8.57 -20.21 11.62
CA ILE A 127 7.34 -19.98 12.37
C ILE A 127 7.65 -19.69 13.84
N PHE A 128 8.58 -20.44 14.44
CA PHE A 128 9.01 -20.20 15.80
C PHE A 128 9.66 -18.82 15.96
N SER A 129 10.53 -18.42 15.03
CA SER A 129 11.18 -17.09 15.04
C SER A 129 10.15 -15.96 14.93
N ALA A 130 9.18 -16.09 14.02
CA ALA A 130 8.08 -15.14 13.89
C ALA A 130 7.25 -15.05 15.18
N ALA A 131 6.93 -16.19 15.81
CA ALA A 131 6.22 -16.22 17.09
C ALA A 131 7.01 -15.51 18.20
N VAL A 132 8.32 -15.76 18.29
CA VAL A 132 9.21 -15.07 19.25
C VAL A 132 9.24 -13.56 19.00
N ILE A 133 9.33 -13.12 17.74
CA ILE A 133 9.30 -11.71 17.36
C ILE A 133 7.99 -11.05 17.81
N LEU A 134 6.84 -11.70 17.58
CA LEU A 134 5.55 -11.20 18.04
C LEU A 134 5.50 -11.05 19.56
N VAL A 135 6.00 -12.05 20.30
CA VAL A 135 6.06 -12.02 21.77
C VAL A 135 6.95 -10.88 22.25
N ILE A 136 8.14 -10.73 21.68
CA ILE A 136 9.08 -9.66 22.03
C ILE A 136 8.46 -8.29 21.72
N GLY A 137 7.90 -8.12 20.53
CA GLY A 137 7.24 -6.89 20.12
C GLY A 137 6.06 -6.53 21.02
N PHE A 138 5.30 -7.54 21.47
CA PHE A 138 4.24 -7.35 22.44
C PHE A 138 4.76 -6.81 23.77
N ILE A 139 5.81 -7.40 24.32
CA ILE A 139 6.42 -6.96 25.58
C ILE A 139 6.99 -5.54 25.45
N ILE A 140 7.71 -5.25 24.36
CA ILE A 140 8.33 -3.95 24.11
C ILE A 140 7.25 -2.88 23.94
N GLY A 141 6.19 -3.16 23.17
CA GLY A 141 5.12 -2.22 22.87
C GLY A 141 4.42 -1.71 24.12
N GLN A 142 4.18 -2.59 25.09
CA GLN A 142 3.60 -2.20 26.37
C GLN A 142 4.49 -1.23 27.14
N ARG A 143 5.77 -1.58 27.29
CA ARG A 143 6.72 -0.75 28.04
C ARG A 143 6.89 0.61 27.40
N LEU A 144 7.00 0.67 26.08
CA LEU A 144 7.07 1.92 25.34
C LEU A 144 5.77 2.73 25.47
N GLY A 145 4.61 2.08 25.37
CA GLY A 145 3.32 2.74 25.55
C GLY A 145 3.15 3.37 26.93
N ASP A 146 3.52 2.66 28.00
CA ASP A 146 3.47 3.18 29.36
C ASP A 146 4.42 4.36 29.57
N ILE A 147 5.66 4.25 29.07
CA ILE A 147 6.66 5.32 29.14
C ILE A 147 6.13 6.57 28.42
N VAL A 148 5.58 6.41 27.21
CA VAL A 148 5.03 7.53 26.44
C VAL A 148 3.82 8.13 27.14
N ALA A 149 2.94 7.31 27.71
CA ALA A 149 1.78 7.79 28.44
C ALA A 149 2.19 8.65 29.64
N GLU A 150 3.21 8.23 30.39
CA GLU A 150 3.76 8.96 31.52
C GLU A 150 4.37 10.32 31.09
N ILE A 151 5.19 10.29 30.04
CA ILE A 151 5.82 11.50 29.47
C ILE A 151 4.74 12.51 29.03
N VAL A 152 3.73 12.06 28.28
CA VAL A 152 2.65 12.91 27.76
C VAL A 152 1.76 13.45 28.89
N ARG A 153 1.51 12.66 29.95
CA ARG A 153 0.81 13.14 31.15
C ARG A 153 1.61 14.24 31.85
N GLY A 154 2.93 14.12 31.91
CA GLY A 154 3.83 15.10 32.51
C GLY A 154 3.77 16.48 31.86
N PHE A 155 3.49 16.58 30.56
CA PHE A 155 3.38 17.84 29.84
C PHE A 155 2.10 18.65 30.12
N GLY A 156 1.11 18.10 30.84
CA GLY A 156 -0.10 18.84 31.20
C GLY A 156 -1.00 19.21 30.00
N LEU A 157 -0.86 18.52 28.85
CA LEU A 157 -1.62 18.79 27.61
C LEU A 157 -3.14 18.69 27.78
N ARG A 158 -3.61 18.07 28.86
CA ARG A 158 -5.03 18.02 29.24
C ARG A 158 -5.66 19.42 29.29
N THR A 159 -4.93 20.43 29.76
CA THR A 159 -5.49 21.79 29.91
C THR A 159 -5.75 22.46 28.57
N TYR A 160 -4.92 22.20 27.56
CA TYR A 160 -5.03 22.80 26.23
C TYR A 160 -6.12 22.18 25.35
N ILE A 161 -6.50 20.94 25.65
CA ILE A 161 -7.48 20.17 24.83
C ILE A 161 -8.90 20.30 25.40
N ARG A 162 -9.04 20.76 26.65
CA ARG A 162 -10.34 21.07 27.25
C ARG A 162 -11.09 22.10 26.41
N GLY A 163 -12.35 21.80 26.10
CA GLY A 163 -13.21 22.65 25.27
C GLY A 163 -13.06 22.44 23.76
N THR A 164 -12.14 21.58 23.31
CA THR A 164 -12.05 21.18 21.90
C THR A 164 -12.88 19.91 21.64
N PRO A 165 -13.31 19.65 20.39
CA PRO A 165 -13.98 18.39 20.03
C PRO A 165 -13.16 17.13 20.40
N LEU A 166 -11.85 17.26 20.54
CA LEU A 166 -10.92 16.19 20.91
C LEU A 166 -11.03 15.77 22.38
N GLU A 167 -11.63 16.58 23.26
CA GLU A 167 -11.82 16.25 24.68
C GLU A 167 -12.67 14.99 24.85
N ASN A 168 -13.73 14.83 24.06
CA ASN A 168 -14.65 13.69 24.16
C ASN A 168 -13.98 12.37 23.78
N VAL A 169 -13.19 12.38 22.70
CA VAL A 169 -12.42 11.22 22.23
C VAL A 169 -11.36 10.84 23.25
N THR A 170 -10.64 11.84 23.74
CA THR A 170 -9.52 11.68 24.67
C THR A 170 -9.97 11.20 26.05
N THR A 171 -11.09 11.72 26.56
CA THR A 171 -11.63 11.36 27.87
C THR A 171 -12.16 9.93 27.88
N SER A 172 -12.82 9.51 26.79
CA SER A 172 -13.27 8.13 26.59
C SER A 172 -12.09 7.13 26.56
N ALA A 173 -10.93 7.56 26.05
CA ALA A 173 -9.69 6.77 26.01
C ALA A 173 -8.85 6.82 27.31
N GLY A 174 -9.35 7.43 28.39
CA GLY A 174 -8.62 7.54 29.66
C GLY A 174 -7.59 8.68 29.72
N GLY A 175 -7.70 9.69 28.84
CA GLY A 175 -6.85 10.88 28.78
C GLY A 175 -5.80 10.85 27.66
N ILE A 176 -5.22 12.01 27.32
CA ILE A 176 -4.34 12.13 26.14
C ILE A 176 -3.05 11.31 26.27
N GLY A 177 -2.47 11.24 27.46
CA GLY A 177 -1.30 10.40 27.66
C GLY A 177 -1.62 8.92 27.45
N THR A 178 -2.77 8.45 27.95
CA THR A 178 -3.21 7.07 27.75
C THR A 178 -3.47 6.79 26.27
N ALA A 179 -4.13 7.72 25.56
CA ALA A 179 -4.35 7.61 24.12
C ALA A 179 -3.04 7.56 23.33
N ALA A 180 -2.10 8.47 23.62
CA ALA A 180 -0.79 8.49 22.98
C ALA A 180 0.03 7.23 23.26
N GLY A 181 0.03 6.76 24.51
CA GLY A 181 0.67 5.51 24.89
C GLY A 181 0.06 4.30 24.18
N LYS A 182 -1.27 4.24 24.06
CA LYS A 182 -1.97 3.20 23.30
C LYS A 182 -1.65 3.23 21.81
N LEU A 183 -1.54 4.42 21.21
CA LEU A 183 -1.12 4.56 19.82
C LEU A 183 0.30 4.00 19.61
N VAL A 184 1.23 4.31 20.50
CA VAL A 184 2.60 3.78 20.43
C VAL A 184 2.61 2.27 20.65
N GLU A 185 1.86 1.76 21.62
CA GLU A 185 1.70 0.33 21.88
C GLU A 185 1.24 -0.42 20.62
N TYR A 186 0.15 0.04 19.99
CA TYR A 186 -0.37 -0.56 18.75
C TYR A 186 0.58 -0.38 17.56
N ALA A 187 1.29 0.75 17.45
CA ALA A 187 2.30 0.93 16.42
C ALA A 187 3.43 -0.11 16.55
N VAL A 188 3.92 -0.36 17.77
CA VAL A 188 4.94 -1.37 18.02
C VAL A 188 4.41 -2.78 17.72
N TYR A 189 3.17 -3.10 18.09
CA TYR A 189 2.55 -4.38 17.72
C TYR A 189 2.44 -4.54 16.21
N PHE A 190 2.10 -3.46 15.50
CA PHE A 190 2.04 -3.45 14.05
C PHE A 190 3.41 -3.70 13.41
N PHE A 191 4.47 -3.03 13.89
CA PHE A 191 5.83 -3.29 13.42
C PHE A 191 6.29 -4.71 13.74
N ALA A 192 5.96 -5.24 14.91
CA ALA A 192 6.25 -6.63 15.26
C ALA A 192 5.54 -7.61 14.31
N LEU A 193 4.29 -7.32 13.94
CA LEU A 193 3.54 -8.09 12.96
C LEU A 193 4.18 -8.02 11.57
N LEU A 194 4.63 -6.84 11.15
CA LEU A 194 5.35 -6.65 9.90
C LEU A 194 6.64 -7.46 9.86
N THR A 195 7.47 -7.39 10.92
CA THR A 195 8.70 -8.17 11.03
C THR A 195 8.42 -9.68 11.08
N ALA A 196 7.35 -10.11 11.74
CA ALA A 196 6.95 -11.51 11.77
C ALA A 196 6.50 -12.00 10.38
N ALA A 197 5.71 -11.20 9.65
CA ALA A 197 5.29 -11.52 8.28
C ALA A 197 6.47 -11.61 7.30
N ASP A 198 7.44 -10.70 7.44
CA ASP A 198 8.70 -10.72 6.67
C ASP A 198 9.52 -11.97 6.99
N THR A 199 9.65 -12.30 8.29
CA THR A 199 10.33 -13.52 8.74
C THR A 199 9.66 -14.78 8.18
N LEU A 200 8.33 -14.83 8.14
CA LEU A 200 7.57 -15.94 7.55
C LEU A 200 7.74 -16.06 6.03
N GLY A 201 8.34 -15.07 5.36
CA GLY A 201 8.52 -15.05 3.92
C GLY A 201 7.22 -14.85 3.14
N ILE A 202 6.15 -14.34 3.77
CA ILE A 202 4.86 -14.09 3.11
C ILE A 202 4.91 -12.70 2.47
N THR A 203 5.56 -12.60 1.31
CA THR A 203 5.81 -11.32 0.61
C THR A 203 4.56 -10.49 0.40
N ALA A 204 3.43 -11.10 0.02
CA ALA A 204 2.19 -10.36 -0.18
C ALA A 204 1.67 -9.72 1.12
N LEU A 205 1.80 -10.42 2.25
CA LEU A 205 1.39 -9.91 3.56
C LEU A 205 2.36 -8.83 4.04
N SER A 206 3.67 -9.04 3.90
CA SER A 206 4.66 -8.03 4.30
C SER A 206 4.54 -6.75 3.46
N GLN A 207 4.27 -6.86 2.15
CA GLN A 207 4.01 -5.71 1.28
C GLN A 207 2.77 -4.94 1.74
N LEU A 208 1.64 -5.63 1.94
CA LEU A 208 0.41 -5.01 2.43
C LEU A 208 0.61 -4.28 3.76
N LEU A 209 1.34 -4.90 4.70
CA LEU A 209 1.67 -4.28 5.98
C LEU A 209 2.60 -3.07 5.82
N ASN A 210 3.59 -3.12 4.91
CA ASN A 210 4.45 -1.96 4.62
C ASN A 210 3.66 -0.79 4.01
N ASP A 211 2.79 -1.08 3.06
CA ASP A 211 1.92 -0.07 2.43
C ASP A 211 1.00 0.57 3.48
N PHE A 212 0.43 -0.25 4.38
CA PHE A 212 -0.37 0.24 5.50
C PHE A 212 0.46 1.06 6.51
N ALA A 213 1.71 0.67 6.78
CA ALA A 213 2.62 1.46 7.62
C ALA A 213 2.88 2.84 7.02
N ALA A 214 3.09 2.91 5.71
CA ALA A 214 3.28 4.16 4.97
C ALA A 214 1.99 5.00 4.91
N PHE A 215 0.82 4.35 4.95
CA PHE A 215 -0.47 5.03 4.99
C PHE A 215 -0.68 5.85 6.27
N VAL A 216 -0.12 5.46 7.42
CA VAL A 216 -0.34 6.18 8.69
C VAL A 216 0.22 7.62 8.67
N PRO A 217 1.50 7.87 8.31
CA PRO A 217 2.00 9.24 8.14
C PRO A 217 1.28 10.01 7.03
N ALA A 218 0.99 9.35 5.90
CA ALA A 218 0.27 9.93 4.77
C ALA A 218 -1.13 10.41 5.17
N LEU A 219 -1.84 9.62 5.99
CA LEU A 219 -3.14 9.95 6.55
C LEU A 219 -3.08 11.22 7.40
N ILE A 220 -2.09 11.31 8.29
CA ILE A 220 -1.90 12.50 9.13
C ILE A 220 -1.59 13.72 8.26
N GLY A 221 -0.70 13.58 7.26
CA GLY A 221 -0.37 14.63 6.31
C GLY A 221 -1.60 15.15 5.55
N GLY A 222 -2.43 14.25 5.01
CA GLY A 222 -3.65 14.63 4.31
C GLY A 222 -4.71 15.27 5.20
N LEU A 223 -4.86 14.79 6.45
CA LEU A 223 -5.72 15.43 7.43
C LEU A 223 -5.25 16.86 7.77
N LEU A 224 -3.94 17.07 7.92
CA LEU A 224 -3.38 18.40 8.12
C LEU A 224 -3.65 19.32 6.93
N VAL A 225 -3.48 18.83 5.70
CA VAL A 225 -3.84 19.57 4.48
C VAL A 225 -5.31 19.97 4.49
N LEU A 226 -6.22 19.05 4.87
CA LEU A 226 -7.65 19.35 4.99
C LEU A 226 -7.92 20.47 5.99
N VAL A 227 -7.35 20.38 7.20
CA VAL A 227 -7.55 21.40 8.24
C VAL A 227 -7.08 22.78 7.77
N VAL A 228 -5.88 22.85 7.18
CA VAL A 228 -5.32 24.12 6.69
C VAL A 228 -6.12 24.65 5.50
N GLY A 229 -6.46 23.80 4.55
CA GLY A 229 -7.19 24.24 3.36
C GLY A 229 -8.62 24.67 3.64
N VAL A 230 -9.29 24.10 4.66
CA VAL A 230 -10.60 24.60 5.11
C VAL A 230 -10.48 26.02 5.67
N PHE A 231 -9.49 26.27 6.52
CA PHE A 231 -9.23 27.61 7.04
C PHE A 231 -8.94 28.63 5.93
N ILE A 232 -8.14 28.24 4.93
CA ILE A 232 -7.85 29.09 3.76
C ILE A 232 -9.12 29.34 2.93
N ALA A 233 -9.98 28.34 2.74
CA ALA A 233 -11.21 28.48 1.97
C ALA A 233 -12.15 29.50 2.58
N ASP A 234 -12.36 29.43 3.90
CA ASP A 234 -13.19 30.38 4.65
C ASP A 234 -12.61 31.80 4.58
N ALA A 235 -11.30 31.95 4.81
CA ALA A 235 -10.64 33.25 4.75
C ALA A 235 -10.74 33.91 3.37
N LEU A 236 -10.56 33.12 2.30
CA LEU A 236 -10.65 33.61 0.92
C LEU A 236 -12.09 33.93 0.51
N GLU A 237 -13.08 33.16 0.97
CA GLU A 237 -14.50 33.48 0.77
C GLU A 237 -14.83 34.85 1.36
N ASP A 238 -14.46 35.07 2.63
CA ASP A 238 -14.73 36.31 3.34
C ASP A 238 -14.10 37.52 2.64
N ILE A 239 -12.85 37.38 2.17
CA ILE A 239 -12.17 38.44 1.42
C ILE A 239 -12.94 38.78 0.15
N VAL A 240 -13.34 37.80 -0.65
CA VAL A 240 -14.05 38.04 -1.92
C VAL A 240 -15.45 38.57 -1.69
N ALA A 241 -16.16 38.05 -0.68
CA ALA A 241 -17.50 38.50 -0.32
C ALA A 241 -17.50 39.92 0.27
N SER A 242 -16.38 40.38 0.83
CA SER A 242 -16.25 41.71 1.45
C SER A 242 -16.02 42.88 0.47
N VAL A 243 -15.72 42.60 -0.81
CA VAL A 243 -15.40 43.65 -1.81
C VAL A 243 -16.58 44.58 -2.05
N ASP A 244 -17.80 44.04 -2.11
CA ASP A 244 -19.05 44.79 -2.21
C ASP A 244 -20.23 43.91 -1.75
N ALA A 245 -21.33 44.51 -1.31
CA ALA A 245 -22.55 43.83 -0.87
C ALA A 245 -23.45 43.35 -2.03
N SER A 246 -22.89 43.23 -3.23
CA SER A 246 -23.62 42.77 -4.41
C SER A 246 -23.88 41.25 -4.36
N ARG A 247 -25.00 40.80 -4.92
CA ARG A 247 -25.27 39.35 -5.01
C ARG A 247 -24.21 38.60 -5.83
N LEU A 248 -23.59 39.27 -6.80
CA LEU A 248 -22.58 38.67 -7.67
C LEU A 248 -21.26 38.41 -6.92
N THR A 249 -20.84 39.32 -6.04
CA THR A 249 -19.64 39.16 -5.21
C THR A 249 -19.82 38.06 -4.16
N THR A 250 -21.01 37.93 -3.57
CA THR A 250 -21.33 36.79 -2.68
C THR A 250 -21.25 35.45 -3.43
N LEU A 251 -21.84 35.34 -4.62
CA LEU A 251 -21.77 34.13 -5.44
C LEU A 251 -20.33 33.80 -5.87
N ALA A 252 -19.53 34.83 -6.18
CA ALA A 252 -18.12 34.66 -6.48
C ALA A 252 -17.34 34.13 -5.27
N GLY A 253 -17.62 34.64 -4.06
CA GLY A 253 -17.03 34.15 -2.81
C GLY A 253 -17.32 32.66 -2.57
N ILE A 254 -18.58 32.26 -2.72
CA ILE A 254 -18.98 30.84 -2.63
C ILE A 254 -18.24 30.00 -3.69
N GLY A 255 -18.14 30.50 -4.92
CA GLY A 255 -17.40 29.84 -5.99
C GLY A 255 -15.93 29.62 -5.66
N VAL A 256 -15.27 30.63 -5.08
CA VAL A 256 -13.88 30.53 -4.60
C VAL A 256 -13.78 29.51 -3.47
N LYS A 257 -14.68 29.53 -2.49
CA LYS A 257 -14.71 28.55 -1.40
C LYS A 257 -14.78 27.11 -1.93
N LEU A 258 -15.71 26.84 -2.86
CA LEU A 258 -15.88 25.53 -3.47
C LEU A 258 -14.66 25.08 -4.26
N LEU A 259 -14.01 26.01 -4.98
CA LEU A 259 -12.79 25.73 -5.71
C LEU A 259 -11.64 25.36 -4.77
N ILE A 260 -11.45 26.12 -3.69
CA ILE A 260 -10.41 25.85 -2.69
C ILE A 260 -10.69 24.53 -1.96
N TYR A 261 -11.95 24.21 -1.64
CA TYR A 261 -12.31 22.90 -1.11
C TYR A 261 -11.99 21.76 -2.08
N TYR A 262 -12.33 21.89 -3.35
CA TYR A 262 -11.97 20.91 -4.37
C TYR A 262 -10.45 20.69 -4.41
N ILE A 263 -9.66 21.77 -4.45
CA ILE A 263 -8.18 21.69 -4.47
C ILE A 263 -7.68 21.03 -3.17
N THR A 264 -8.17 21.47 -2.03
CA THR A 264 -7.77 20.96 -0.71
C THR A 264 -8.06 19.46 -0.59
N ILE A 265 -9.26 19.03 -0.95
CA ILE A 265 -9.67 17.62 -0.94
C ILE A 265 -8.78 16.84 -1.91
N THR A 266 -8.52 17.36 -3.11
CA THR A 266 -7.66 16.70 -4.10
C THR A 266 -6.25 16.50 -3.55
N ILE A 267 -5.62 17.56 -3.02
CA ILE A 267 -4.27 17.48 -2.44
C ILE A 267 -4.25 16.55 -1.23
N ALA A 268 -5.26 16.61 -0.37
CA ALA A 268 -5.36 15.73 0.79
C ALA A 268 -5.48 14.26 0.37
N LEU A 269 -6.34 13.93 -0.60
CA LEU A 269 -6.48 12.57 -1.12
C LEU A 269 -5.16 12.07 -1.72
N ASP A 270 -4.49 12.91 -2.52
CA ASP A 270 -3.20 12.58 -3.13
C ASP A 270 -2.12 12.34 -2.06
N THR A 271 -2.08 13.18 -1.02
CA THR A 271 -1.16 13.05 0.13
C THR A 271 -1.39 11.74 0.89
N ILE A 272 -2.64 11.29 0.99
CA ILE A 272 -3.00 10.02 1.64
C ILE A 272 -2.65 8.81 0.75
N GLY A 273 -2.39 9.02 -0.54
CA GLY A 273 -2.09 7.98 -1.53
C GLY A 273 -3.32 7.49 -2.29
N PHE A 274 -4.46 8.17 -2.21
CA PHE A 274 -5.62 7.86 -3.04
C PHE A 274 -5.46 8.43 -4.44
N SER A 275 -5.83 7.63 -5.45
CA SER A 275 -5.84 8.09 -6.84
C SER A 275 -6.89 9.19 -7.03
N THR A 276 -6.42 10.40 -7.32
CA THR A 276 -7.27 11.57 -7.59
C THR A 276 -7.66 11.69 -9.07
N ALA A 277 -7.26 10.72 -9.92
CA ALA A 277 -7.50 10.76 -11.37
C ALA A 277 -8.97 10.96 -11.74
N VAL A 278 -9.88 10.31 -11.00
CA VAL A 278 -11.32 10.47 -11.22
C VAL A 278 -11.73 11.90 -10.84
N LEU A 279 -11.30 12.39 -9.68
CA LEU A 279 -11.65 13.74 -9.21
C LEU A 279 -11.14 14.81 -10.19
N THR A 280 -9.90 14.70 -10.66
CA THR A 280 -9.28 15.63 -11.61
C THR A 280 -9.88 15.55 -13.00
N THR A 281 -10.20 14.35 -13.49
CA THR A 281 -10.85 14.17 -14.80
C THR A 281 -12.24 14.81 -14.80
N LEU A 282 -13.06 14.51 -13.79
CA LEU A 282 -14.43 14.99 -13.69
C LEU A 282 -14.46 16.51 -13.51
N PHE A 283 -13.58 17.07 -12.69
CA PHE A 283 -13.46 18.51 -12.51
C PHE A 283 -12.95 19.21 -13.77
N THR A 284 -11.90 18.69 -14.41
CA THR A 284 -11.36 19.25 -15.65
C THR A 284 -12.42 19.25 -16.74
N ALA A 285 -13.20 18.16 -16.87
CA ALA A 285 -14.31 18.09 -17.80
C ALA A 285 -15.39 19.15 -17.49
N ALA A 286 -15.78 19.31 -16.22
CA ALA A 286 -16.77 20.30 -15.80
C ALA A 286 -16.30 21.75 -16.06
N VAL A 287 -15.06 22.07 -15.68
CA VAL A 287 -14.44 23.39 -15.90
C VAL A 287 -14.30 23.66 -17.39
N THR A 288 -13.80 22.70 -18.16
CA THR A 288 -13.66 22.83 -19.63
C THR A 288 -15.02 23.03 -20.29
N ALA A 289 -16.05 22.29 -19.88
CA ALA A 289 -17.39 22.46 -20.40
C ALA A 289 -17.96 23.84 -20.06
N PHE A 290 -17.81 24.29 -18.82
CA PHE A 290 -18.30 25.59 -18.36
C PHE A 290 -17.60 26.75 -19.06
N PHE A 291 -16.26 26.80 -19.02
CA PHE A 291 -15.49 27.87 -19.66
C PHE A 291 -15.51 27.77 -21.18
N GLY A 292 -15.60 26.57 -21.74
CA GLY A 292 -15.81 26.36 -23.17
C GLY A 292 -17.16 26.93 -23.62
N ALA A 293 -18.24 26.65 -22.89
CA ALA A 293 -19.56 27.22 -23.18
C ALA A 293 -19.58 28.75 -23.02
N LEU A 294 -18.96 29.28 -21.96
CA LEU A 294 -18.82 30.73 -21.77
C LEU A 294 -18.00 31.38 -22.89
N GLY A 295 -16.90 30.76 -23.32
CA GLY A 295 -16.07 31.25 -24.41
C GLY A 295 -16.84 31.35 -25.73
N VAL A 296 -17.62 30.30 -26.05
CA VAL A 296 -18.52 30.31 -27.22
C VAL A 296 -19.59 31.40 -27.09
N ALA A 297 -20.23 31.52 -25.92
CA ALA A 297 -21.27 32.52 -25.70
C ALA A 297 -20.73 33.96 -25.83
N LEU A 298 -19.56 34.24 -25.26
CA LEU A 298 -18.90 35.53 -25.37
C LEU A 298 -18.47 35.83 -26.81
N ALA A 299 -17.92 34.85 -27.52
CA ALA A 299 -17.55 35.00 -28.92
C ALA A 299 -18.77 35.34 -29.79
N LEU A 300 -19.91 34.66 -29.58
CA LEU A 300 -21.17 34.95 -30.26
C LEU A 300 -21.70 36.33 -29.90
N ALA A 301 -21.66 36.72 -28.62
CA ALA A 301 -22.11 38.02 -28.16
C ALA A 301 -21.31 39.16 -28.81
N ILE A 302 -19.98 39.03 -28.87
CA ILE A 302 -19.10 40.00 -29.53
C ILE A 302 -19.36 40.01 -31.04
N ALA A 303 -19.45 38.83 -31.68
CA ALA A 303 -19.67 38.72 -33.11
C ALA A 303 -21.01 39.36 -33.54
N ILE A 304 -22.08 39.13 -32.78
CA ILE A 304 -23.40 39.73 -33.04
C ILE A 304 -23.36 41.23 -32.71
N GLY A 305 -22.81 41.61 -31.56
CA GLY A 305 -22.78 43.01 -31.12
C GLY A 305 -22.00 43.90 -32.06
N VAL A 306 -20.81 43.48 -32.47
CA VAL A 306 -20.00 44.20 -33.47
C VAL A 306 -20.62 44.08 -34.86
N GLY A 307 -21.02 42.88 -35.26
CA GLY A 307 -21.56 42.63 -36.61
C GLY A 307 -22.84 43.41 -36.90
N TRP A 308 -23.74 43.55 -35.93
CA TRP A 308 -24.92 44.42 -36.06
C TRP A 308 -24.61 45.89 -35.75
N GLY A 309 -23.76 46.18 -34.76
CA GLY A 309 -23.44 47.55 -34.37
C GLY A 309 -22.63 48.33 -35.42
N SER A 310 -21.80 47.67 -36.22
CA SER A 310 -21.00 48.32 -37.27
C SER A 310 -21.74 48.50 -38.59
N LYS A 311 -22.92 47.91 -38.75
CA LYS A 311 -23.63 47.86 -40.02
C LYS A 311 -23.96 49.27 -40.54
N ASP A 312 -24.49 50.12 -39.68
CA ASP A 312 -24.95 51.47 -40.07
C ASP A 312 -23.77 52.40 -40.33
N TYR A 313 -22.73 52.34 -39.49
CA TYR A 313 -21.49 53.11 -39.67
C TYR A 313 -20.79 52.77 -40.98
N VAL A 314 -20.68 51.48 -41.32
CA VAL A 314 -20.09 51.06 -42.61
C VAL A 314 -20.97 51.53 -43.76
N ALA A 315 -22.29 51.40 -43.66
CA ALA A 315 -23.20 51.83 -44.73
C ALA A 315 -23.09 53.34 -45.04
N GLU A 316 -22.85 54.18 -44.03
CA GLU A 316 -22.74 55.63 -44.19
C GLU A 316 -21.36 56.10 -44.68
N ASN A 317 -20.28 55.40 -44.33
CA ASN A 317 -18.91 55.79 -44.68
C ASN A 317 -18.31 55.07 -45.91
N ILE A 318 -18.99 54.06 -46.48
CA ILE A 318 -18.41 53.23 -47.54
C ILE A 318 -18.17 53.98 -48.85
N ASP A 319 -19.04 54.95 -49.18
CA ASP A 319 -18.92 55.72 -50.42
C ASP A 319 -17.68 56.62 -50.42
N ASP A 320 -17.41 57.29 -49.30
CA ASP A 320 -16.22 58.13 -49.10
C ASP A 320 -14.94 57.29 -49.13
N TRP A 321 -14.96 56.11 -48.52
CA TRP A 321 -13.82 55.19 -48.53
C TRP A 321 -13.51 54.69 -49.94
N MET A 322 -14.54 54.29 -50.69
CA MET A 322 -14.41 53.87 -52.09
C MET A 322 -13.90 55.01 -52.98
N ALA A 323 -14.37 56.24 -52.75
CA ALA A 323 -13.89 57.41 -53.48
C ALA A 323 -12.40 57.69 -53.21
N ASN A 324 -11.96 57.59 -51.95
CA ASN A 324 -10.57 57.80 -51.56
C ASN A 324 -9.65 56.72 -52.14
N VAL A 325 -10.06 55.44 -52.08
CA VAL A 325 -9.30 54.33 -52.69
C VAL A 325 -9.18 54.52 -54.20
N ARG A 326 -10.28 54.89 -54.88
CA ARG A 326 -10.27 55.16 -56.33
C ARG A 326 -9.34 56.33 -56.67
N ARG A 327 -9.31 57.36 -55.83
CA ARG A 327 -8.44 58.53 -56.00
C ARG A 327 -6.97 58.14 -55.86
N SER A 328 -6.59 57.36 -54.83
CA SER A 328 -5.22 56.86 -54.66
C SER A 328 -4.78 55.93 -55.80
N ILE A 329 -5.65 55.05 -56.30
CA ILE A 329 -5.34 54.19 -57.46
C ILE A 329 -5.11 55.04 -58.72
N SER A 330 -5.91 56.10 -58.91
CA SER A 330 -5.76 57.00 -60.05
C SER A 330 -4.50 57.86 -59.98
N GLU A 331 -4.05 58.23 -58.78
CA GLU A 331 -2.80 58.96 -58.56
C GLU A 331 -1.58 58.06 -58.80
N LEU A 332 -1.60 56.81 -58.29
CA LEU A 332 -0.57 55.81 -58.60
C LEU A 332 -0.48 55.50 -60.10
N GLY A 333 -1.62 55.45 -60.79
CA GLY A 333 -1.65 55.29 -62.25
C GLY A 333 -1.04 56.48 -63.00
N LYS A 334 -1.23 57.70 -62.51
CA LYS A 334 -0.66 58.92 -63.13
C LYS A 334 0.85 59.06 -62.89
N GLU A 335 1.32 58.70 -61.71
CA GLU A 335 2.75 58.78 -61.37
C GLU A 335 3.59 57.76 -62.16
N THR A 336 3.00 56.63 -62.53
CA THR A 336 3.62 55.62 -63.41
C THR A 336 3.68 56.09 -64.87
N ASP A 337 2.66 56.83 -65.35
CA ASP A 337 2.58 57.34 -66.72
C ASP A 337 3.54 58.52 -66.98
N THR A 338 3.83 59.34 -65.96
CA THR A 338 4.82 60.42 -66.05
C THR A 338 6.29 59.96 -65.99
N ARG A 339 6.56 58.70 -65.58
CA ARG A 339 7.95 58.18 -65.52
C ARG A 339 8.37 57.45 -66.81
N SER A 340 7.44 57.20 -67.74
CA SER A 340 7.72 56.48 -69.00
C SER A 340 7.83 57.36 -70.25
N THR A 341 7.64 58.68 -70.14
CA THR A 341 7.72 59.62 -71.28
C THR A 341 8.99 60.46 -71.35
N ASP A 342 9.87 60.42 -70.35
CA ASP A 342 11.19 61.08 -70.37
C ASP A 342 12.29 60.04 -70.08
N ASP A 343 12.72 59.26 -71.08
CA ASP A 343 14.14 58.89 -71.31
C ASP A 343 14.27 57.92 -72.51
N TYR A 344 14.26 58.47 -73.73
CA TYR A 344 14.95 57.87 -74.88
C TYR A 344 15.30 58.99 -75.86
N GLY A 345 16.52 59.53 -75.73
CA GLY A 345 17.02 60.65 -76.53
C GLY A 345 18.54 60.79 -76.50
N SER A 346 19.24 59.74 -76.94
CA SER A 346 20.52 59.75 -77.67
C SER A 346 21.75 60.53 -77.11
N SER A 347 22.77 59.72 -76.77
CA SER A 347 24.18 59.78 -77.23
C SER A 347 25.06 61.01 -76.91
N ASP A 348 26.04 60.76 -76.02
CA ASP A 348 27.52 60.86 -76.17
C ASP A 348 28.10 62.01 -77.05
N PRO A 349 29.12 62.76 -76.58
CA PRO A 349 30.50 62.27 -76.73
C PRO A 349 31.52 62.68 -75.63
N THR A 350 32.42 61.75 -75.28
CA THR A 350 33.90 61.84 -75.09
C THR A 350 34.60 63.04 -74.38
N SER A 351 35.78 62.72 -73.81
CA SER A 351 36.93 63.57 -73.40
C SER A 351 36.73 64.46 -72.17
N ASP A 352 37.58 64.50 -71.14
CA ASP A 352 39.01 64.19 -70.95
C ASP A 352 39.26 63.72 -69.49
#